data_AF-A0A0C2MTH4-F1
#
_entry.id   AF-A0A0C2MTH4-F1
#
_cell.length_a   1.000
_cell.length_b   1.000
_cell.length_c   1.000
_cell.angle_alpha   90.00
_cell.angle_beta   90.00
_cell.angle_gamma   90.00
#
_symmetry.space_group_name_H-M   'P 1'
#
loop_
_entity.id
_entity.type
_entity.pdbx_description
1 polymer ?
#
loop_
_entity_poly.entity_id
_entity_poly.type
_entity_poly.pdbx_seq_one_letter_code
_entity_poly.pdbx_strand_id
1 'polypeptide(L)'
;MDFIKIITGYEAAARCFLQIDDSRAKAYYMHAVDVFLENGYIEKGIQCCVEYGFECQQQLGNKEHAEEFYTLADKLRNIHNLSHSCVIKQFVESKYGRDIDKVWHEIQKVSIVITLVLHQNKTQTRHYDFTYM
;
A
#
# COMPACT_ATOMS: atom_id res chain seq x y z
N MET A 1 6.06 -6.31 21.26
CA MET A 1 4.64 -6.44 20.89
C MET A 1 4.59 -6.74 19.41
N ASP A 2 3.74 -7.67 18.99
CA ASP A 2 3.53 -7.94 17.57
C ASP A 2 2.71 -6.79 16.97
N PHE A 3 3.37 -5.92 16.19
CA PHE A 3 2.76 -4.71 15.63
C PHE A 3 1.62 -5.04 14.65
N ILE A 4 1.57 -6.26 14.12
CA ILE A 4 0.44 -6.77 13.33
C ILE A 4 -0.85 -6.75 14.16
N LYS A 5 -0.79 -7.12 15.44
CA LYS A 5 -1.97 -7.06 16.31
C LYS A 5 -2.47 -5.63 16.50
N ILE A 6 -1.55 -4.67 16.62
CA ILE A 6 -1.88 -3.25 16.74
C ILE A 6 -2.59 -2.77 15.46
N ILE A 7 -2.04 -3.09 14.29
CA ILE A 7 -2.64 -2.78 12.98
C ILE A 7 -4.04 -3.37 12.87
N THR A 8 -4.20 -4.67 13.18
CA THR A 8 -5.53 -5.31 13.10
C THR A 8 -6.56 -4.67 14.02
N GLY A 9 -6.14 -4.16 15.18
CA GLY A 9 -7.00 -3.43 16.10
C GLY A 9 -7.45 -2.09 15.50
N TYR A 10 -6.53 -1.34 14.91
CA TYR A 10 -6.86 -0.09 14.23
C TYR A 10 -7.78 -0.31 13.02
N GLU A 11 -7.51 -1.32 12.19
CA GLU A 11 -8.38 -1.65 11.06
C GLU A 11 -9.78 -2.06 11.51
N ALA A 12 -9.90 -2.87 12.57
CA ALA A 12 -11.21 -3.27 13.10
C ALA A 12 -12.00 -2.06 13.60
N ALA A 13 -11.35 -1.16 14.35
CA ALA A 13 -11.97 0.07 14.82
C ALA A 13 -12.41 0.98 13.64
N ALA A 14 -11.55 1.16 12.65
CA ALA A 14 -11.86 1.94 11.46
C ALA A 14 -13.10 1.40 10.72
N ARG A 15 -13.18 0.08 10.53
CA ARG A 15 -14.36 -0.57 9.92
C ARG A 15 -15.63 -0.37 10.73
N CYS A 16 -15.56 -0.42 12.07
CA CYS A 16 -16.71 -0.11 12.92
C CYS A 16 -17.19 1.33 12.73
N PHE A 17 -16.27 2.30 12.63
CA PHE A 17 -16.63 3.71 12.36
C PHE A 17 -17.19 3.91 10.95
N LEU A 18 -16.64 3.22 9.94
CA LEU A 18 -17.18 3.26 8.58
C LEU A 18 -18.63 2.78 8.51
N GLN A 19 -18.99 1.71 9.23
CA GLN A 19 -20.36 1.16 9.24
C GLN A 19 -21.40 2.14 9.76
N ILE A 20 -20.99 3.14 10.56
CA ILE A 20 -21.87 4.17 11.10
C ILE A 20 -21.62 5.54 10.45
N ASP A 21 -20.94 5.57 9.30
CA ASP A 21 -20.61 6.77 8.52
C ASP A 21 -19.84 7.83 9.34
N ASP A 22 -18.92 7.37 10.20
CA ASP A 22 -18.15 8.22 11.08
C ASP A 22 -16.74 8.48 10.53
N SER A 23 -16.41 9.76 10.35
CA SER A 23 -15.13 10.21 9.78
C SER A 23 -13.92 9.85 10.63
N ARG A 24 -14.09 9.45 11.90
CA ARG A 24 -13.01 8.90 12.74
C ARG A 24 -12.38 7.66 12.12
N ALA A 25 -13.08 6.93 11.25
CA ALA A 25 -12.51 5.83 10.49
C ALA A 25 -11.16 6.19 9.83
N LYS A 26 -11.07 7.40 9.26
CA LYS A 26 -9.84 7.93 8.65
C LYS A 26 -8.66 7.92 9.62
N ALA A 27 -8.87 8.43 10.84
CA ALA A 27 -7.79 8.56 11.82
C ALA A 27 -7.23 7.19 12.23
N TYR A 28 -8.11 6.21 12.44
CA TYR A 28 -7.71 4.84 12.76
C TYR A 28 -6.95 4.18 11.61
N TYR A 29 -7.39 4.37 10.36
CA TYR A 29 -6.61 3.92 9.20
C TYR A 29 -5.26 4.61 9.08
N MET A 30 -5.16 5.90 9.39
CA MET A 30 -3.87 6.60 9.40
C MET A 30 -2.93 6.02 10.46
N HIS A 31 -3.42 5.73 11.66
CA HIS A 31 -2.61 5.07 12.68
C HIS A 31 -2.13 3.67 12.26
N ALA A 32 -2.95 2.91 11.52
CA ALA A 32 -2.51 1.64 10.96
C ALA A 32 -1.35 1.83 9.96
N VAL A 33 -1.45 2.85 9.09
CA VAL A 33 -0.37 3.23 8.16
C VAL A 33 0.89 3.64 8.93
N ASP A 34 0.78 4.52 9.93
CA ASP A 34 1.91 4.99 10.72
C ASP A 34 2.68 3.82 11.34
N VAL A 35 1.97 2.84 11.90
CA VAL A 35 2.60 1.63 12.46
C VAL A 35 3.36 0.84 11.39
N PHE A 36 2.85 0.71 10.16
CA PHE A 36 3.62 0.08 9.08
C PHE A 36 4.91 0.85 8.76
N LEU A 37 4.82 2.19 8.69
CA LEU A 37 5.96 3.04 8.36
C LEU A 37 7.03 3.04 9.46
N GLU A 38 6.62 3.15 10.73
CA GLU A 38 7.51 3.09 11.90
C GLU A 38 8.26 1.76 12.00
N ASN A 39 7.66 0.67 11.51
CA ASN A 39 8.27 -0.66 11.49
C ASN A 39 9.03 -0.95 10.16
N GLY A 40 9.18 0.03 9.28
CA GLY A 40 9.96 -0.09 8.03
C GLY A 40 9.25 -0.80 6.88
N TYR A 41 7.96 -1.13 7.01
CA TYR A 41 7.17 -1.79 5.97
C TYR A 41 6.58 -0.77 4.99
N ILE A 42 7.45 0.00 4.33
CA ILE A 42 7.08 1.15 3.50
C ILE A 42 6.10 0.79 2.38
N GLU A 43 6.40 -0.24 1.59
CA GLU A 43 5.54 -0.67 0.49
C GLU A 43 4.14 -1.08 0.97
N LYS A 44 4.07 -1.73 2.15
CA LYS A 44 2.80 -2.13 2.76
C LYS A 44 2.02 -0.91 3.25
N GLY A 45 2.69 0.05 3.90
CA GLY A 45 2.09 1.32 4.27
C GLY A 45 1.50 2.07 3.06
N ILE A 46 2.25 2.14 1.96
CA ILE A 46 1.78 2.73 0.68
C ILE A 46 0.55 1.99 0.15
N GLN A 47 0.57 0.65 0.14
CA GLN A 47 -0.58 -0.15 -0.28
C GLN A 47 -1.81 0.18 0.57
N CYS A 48 -1.64 0.20 1.89
CA CYS A 48 -2.69 0.52 2.86
C CYS A 48 -3.26 1.92 2.64
N CYS A 49 -2.44 2.95 2.37
CA CYS A 49 -2.95 4.27 2.00
C CYS A 49 -3.94 4.19 0.82
N VAL A 50 -3.56 3.52 -0.27
CA VAL A 50 -4.42 3.46 -1.46
C VAL A 50 -5.67 2.60 -1.22
N GLU A 51 -5.59 1.55 -0.40
CA GLU A 51 -6.73 0.71 -0.05
C GLU A 51 -7.71 1.44 0.86
N TYR A 52 -7.24 2.03 1.96
CA TYR A 52 -8.07 2.75 2.92
C TYR A 52 -8.67 4.02 2.33
N GLY A 53 -7.93 4.75 1.50
CA GLY A 53 -8.46 5.92 0.77
C GLY A 53 -9.63 5.54 -0.13
N PHE A 54 -9.53 4.41 -0.84
CA PHE A 54 -10.61 3.90 -1.68
C PHE A 54 -11.82 3.48 -0.84
N GLU A 55 -11.63 2.76 0.26
CA GLU A 55 -12.73 2.38 1.15
C GLU A 55 -13.45 3.60 1.73
N CYS A 56 -12.70 4.60 2.21
CA CYS A 56 -13.27 5.85 2.72
C CYS A 56 -14.07 6.59 1.64
N GLN A 57 -13.57 6.64 0.41
CA GLN A 57 -14.27 7.26 -0.72
C GLN A 57 -15.61 6.57 -1.00
N GLN A 58 -15.62 5.24 -0.98
CA GLN A 58 -16.80 4.44 -1.31
C GLN A 58 -17.86 4.51 -0.21
N GLN A 59 -17.46 4.52 1.07
CA GLN A 59 -18.39 4.43 2.20
C GLN A 59 -18.80 5.79 2.75
N LEU A 60 -17.87 6.74 2.88
CA LEU A 60 -18.15 8.06 3.48
C LEU A 60 -18.56 9.11 2.42
N GLY A 61 -18.44 8.78 1.12
CA GLY A 61 -18.75 9.68 0.00
C GLY A 61 -17.89 10.95 -0.09
N ASN A 62 -17.03 11.22 0.90
CA ASN A 62 -16.18 12.39 0.94
C ASN A 62 -14.84 12.12 0.22
N LYS A 63 -14.67 12.74 -0.94
CA LYS A 63 -13.45 12.67 -1.75
C LYS A 63 -12.22 13.23 -1.03
N GLU A 64 -12.39 14.19 -0.12
CA GLU A 64 -11.30 14.83 0.60
C GLU A 64 -10.55 13.84 1.49
N HIS A 65 -11.28 12.95 2.17
CA HIS A 65 -10.66 11.92 3.02
C HIS A 65 -9.79 10.95 2.23
N ALA A 66 -10.21 10.60 1.01
CA ALA A 66 -9.46 9.70 0.14
C ALA A 66 -8.19 10.36 -0.41
N GLU A 67 -8.29 11.64 -0.76
CA GLU A 67 -7.19 12.41 -1.34
C GLU A 67 -5.99 12.53 -0.38
N GLU A 68 -6.23 12.66 0.93
CA GLU A 68 -5.17 12.66 1.93
C GLU A 68 -4.34 11.37 1.89
N PHE A 69 -4.99 10.22 1.76
CA PHE A 69 -4.28 8.95 1.65
C PHE A 69 -3.54 8.81 0.32
N TYR A 70 -4.14 9.22 -0.79
CA TYR A 70 -3.47 9.14 -2.10
C TYR A 70 -2.26 10.06 -2.16
N THR A 71 -2.39 11.28 -1.64
CA THR A 71 -1.27 12.23 -1.50
C THR A 71 -0.16 11.67 -0.62
N LEU A 72 -0.51 11.00 0.49
CA LEU A 72 0.47 10.35 1.35
C LEU A 72 1.19 9.20 0.62
N ALA A 73 0.46 8.36 -0.09
CA ALA A 73 1.02 7.27 -0.88
C ALA A 73 2.04 7.78 -1.90
N ASP A 74 1.72 8.86 -2.62
CA ASP A 74 2.62 9.45 -3.61
C ASP A 74 3.85 10.13 -2.97
N LYS A 75 3.67 10.82 -1.84
CA LYS A 75 4.80 11.35 -1.06
C LYS A 75 5.76 10.24 -0.63
N LEU A 76 5.24 9.15 -0.09
CA LEU A 76 6.04 8.01 0.33
C LEU A 76 6.77 7.36 -0.85
N ARG A 77 6.11 7.17 -2.00
CA ARG A 77 6.77 6.68 -3.22
C ARG A 77 7.92 7.57 -3.63
N ASN A 78 7.71 8.88 -3.64
CA ASN A 78 8.73 9.85 -4.02
C ASN A 78 9.92 9.84 -3.05
N ILE A 79 9.67 9.84 -1.74
CA ILE A 79 10.72 9.82 -0.71
C ILE A 79 11.58 8.54 -0.82
N HIS A 80 10.95 7.41 -1.13
CA HIS A 80 11.62 6.12 -1.20
C HIS A 80 12.02 5.70 -2.63
N ASN A 81 11.88 6.58 -3.62
CA ASN A 81 12.15 6.31 -5.05
C ASN A 81 11.46 5.04 -5.58
N LEU A 82 10.26 4.74 -5.09
CA LEU A 82 9.50 3.57 -5.49
C LEU A 82 8.72 3.84 -6.78
N SER A 83 8.98 3.03 -7.81
CA SER A 83 8.21 3.11 -9.04
C SER A 83 6.74 2.77 -8.79
N HIS A 84 5.83 3.58 -9.33
CA HIS A 84 4.40 3.29 -9.25
C HIS A 84 4.06 2.13 -10.18
N SER A 85 3.72 0.97 -9.61
CA SER A 85 2.98 -0.08 -10.31
C SER A 85 1.59 -0.16 -9.68
N CYS A 86 0.57 0.29 -10.42
CA CYS A 86 -0.82 0.03 -10.04
C CYS A 86 -1.07 -1.47 -10.16
N VAL A 87 -0.88 -2.21 -9.07
CA VAL A 87 -1.26 -3.63 -9.02
C VAL A 87 -2.78 -3.70 -9.14
N ILE A 88 -3.25 -4.54 -10.06
CA ILE A 88 -4.68 -4.77 -10.32
C ILE A 88 -5.34 -5.22 -9.01
N LYS A 89 -6.15 -4.36 -8.40
CA LYS A 89 -6.79 -4.60 -7.10
C LYS A 89 -7.87 -5.70 -7.12
N GLN A 90 -8.39 -6.06 -8.29
CA GLN A 90 -9.49 -7.02 -8.39
C GLN A 90 -9.17 -8.10 -9.43
N PHE A 91 -8.88 -9.31 -8.95
CA PHE A 91 -8.88 -10.50 -9.78
C PHE A 91 -10.33 -10.84 -10.15
N VAL A 92 -10.75 -10.45 -11.35
CA VAL A 92 -12.07 -10.79 -11.87
C VAL A 92 -11.93 -12.07 -12.68
N GLU A 93 -12.24 -13.22 -12.08
CA GLU A 93 -12.09 -14.54 -12.72
C GLU A 93 -12.76 -14.61 -14.11
N SER A 94 -13.94 -14.00 -14.25
CA SER A 94 -14.66 -13.92 -15.53
C SER A 94 -13.92 -13.16 -16.65
N LYS A 95 -12.95 -12.30 -16.31
CA LYS A 95 -12.09 -11.56 -17.27
C LYS A 95 -11.01 -12.46 -17.89
N TYR A 96 -10.69 -13.56 -17.22
CA TYR A 96 -9.68 -14.53 -17.64
C TYR A 96 -10.33 -15.81 -18.19
N GLY A 97 -11.55 -16.14 -17.75
CA GLY A 97 -12.18 -17.40 -18.14
C GLY A 97 -11.35 -18.59 -17.69
N ARG A 98 -11.32 -19.68 -18.48
CA ARG A 98 -10.41 -20.83 -18.28
C ARG A 98 -9.07 -20.67 -19.03
N ASP A 99 -8.70 -19.43 -19.37
CA ASP A 99 -7.44 -19.13 -20.07
C ASP A 99 -6.29 -19.06 -19.06
N ILE A 100 -5.71 -20.23 -18.78
CA ILE A 100 -4.61 -20.41 -17.83
C ILE A 100 -3.36 -19.66 -18.32
N ASP A 101 -3.14 -19.55 -19.62
CA ASP A 101 -1.96 -18.88 -20.19
C ASP A 101 -2.02 -17.37 -19.93
N LYS A 102 -3.21 -16.77 -20.04
CA LYS A 102 -3.43 -15.36 -19.70
C LYS A 102 -3.21 -15.08 -18.22
N VAL A 103 -3.67 -15.97 -17.34
CA VAL A 103 -3.44 -15.89 -15.88
C VAL A 103 -1.94 -16.03 -15.59
N TRP A 104 -1.28 -17.02 -16.19
CA TRP A 104 0.15 -17.26 -16.03
C TRP A 104 0.97 -16.04 -16.48
N HIS A 105 0.64 -15.44 -17.62
CA HIS A 105 1.33 -14.27 -18.14
C HIS A 105 1.18 -13.03 -17.23
N GLU A 106 0.01 -12.84 -16.61
CA GLU A 106 -0.17 -11.76 -15.63
C GLU A 106 0.54 -12.04 -14.29
N ILE A 107 0.53 -13.29 -13.80
CA ILE A 107 1.33 -13.71 -12.63
C ILE A 107 2.83 -13.51 -12.90
N GLN A 108 3.29 -13.81 -14.11
CA GLN A 108 4.69 -13.58 -14.52
C GLN A 108 5.01 -12.08 -14.57
N LYS A 109 4.12 -11.23 -15.09
CA LYS A 109 4.29 -9.77 -15.03
C LYS A 109 4.43 -9.29 -13.58
N VAL A 110 3.58 -9.75 -12.67
CA VAL A 110 3.67 -9.42 -11.24
C VAL A 110 4.99 -9.91 -10.63
N SER A 111 5.43 -11.13 -10.96
CA SER A 111 6.68 -11.72 -10.43
C SER A 111 7.95 -11.05 -10.97
N ILE A 112 7.95 -10.60 -12.23
CA ILE A 112 9.06 -9.86 -12.84
C ILE A 112 9.20 -8.47 -12.20
N VAL A 113 8.08 -7.79 -11.93
CA VAL A 113 8.08 -6.51 -11.20
C VAL A 113 8.67 -6.69 -9.80
N ILE A 114 8.28 -7.73 -9.06
CA ILE A 114 8.86 -8.03 -7.73
C ILE A 114 10.36 -8.29 -7.82
N THR A 115 10.82 -9.05 -8.83
CA THR A 115 12.24 -9.40 -8.98
C THR A 115 13.10 -8.19 -9.37
N LEU A 116 12.60 -7.31 -10.25
CA LEU A 116 13.30 -6.10 -10.66
C LEU A 116 13.39 -5.07 -9.53
N VAL A 117 12.33 -4.89 -8.75
CA VAL A 117 12.33 -4.02 -7.56
C VAL A 117 13.32 -4.55 -6.52
N LEU A 118 13.37 -5.86 -6.29
CA LEU A 118 14.36 -6.48 -5.40
C LEU A 118 15.80 -6.38 -5.92
N HIS A 119 16.02 -6.33 -7.24
CA HIS A 119 17.35 -6.17 -7.83
C HIS A 119 17.85 -4.72 -7.74
N GLN A 120 16.97 -3.73 -7.99
CA GLN A 120 17.30 -2.30 -7.86
C GLN A 120 17.63 -1.93 -6.40
N ASN A 121 16.90 -2.50 -5.43
CA ASN A 121 17.19 -2.34 -4.00
C ASN A 121 18.54 -2.96 -3.54
N LYS A 122 19.06 -3.97 -4.26
CA LYS A 122 20.38 -4.56 -3.97
C LYS A 122 21.54 -3.77 -4.57
N THR A 123 21.33 -3.09 -5.70
CA THR A 123 22.38 -2.29 -6.35
C THR A 123 22.65 -0.95 -5.67
N GLN A 124 21.75 -0.44 -4.84
CA GLN A 124 21.90 0.86 -4.18
C GLN A 124 22.60 0.82 -2.80
N THR A 125 23.01 -0.37 -2.33
CA THR A 125 23.75 -0.55 -1.05
C THR A 125 25.28 -0.60 -1.20
N ARG A 126 25.84 -0.17 -2.34
CA ARG A 126 27.30 0.00 -2.50
C ARG A 126 27.66 1.35 -3.10
N HIS A 127 27.60 2.41 -2.29
CA HIS A 127 28.58 3.51 -2.34
C HIS A 127 28.19 4.57 -1.31
N TYR A 128 28.67 4.42 -0.06
CA TYR A 128 29.08 5.55 0.79
C TYR A 128 30.16 5.05 1.75
N ASP A 129 31.30 4.65 1.18
CA ASP A 129 32.60 4.75 1.83
C ASP A 129 33.38 5.86 1.13
N PHE A 130 34.20 6.58 1.93
CA PHE A 130 35.18 7.64 1.62
C PHE A 130 34.81 9.08 2.01
N THR A 131 35.23 9.42 3.26
CA THR A 131 36.20 10.48 3.64
C THR A 131 36.18 11.82 2.89
N TYR A 132 36.12 12.94 3.63
CA TYR A 132 37.30 13.79 3.93
C TYR A 132 36.90 14.99 4.83
N MET A 133 37.76 15.23 5.83
CA MET A 133 38.03 16.45 6.61
C MET A 133 36.93 17.11 7.45
#